data_AF-A0A810Q675-F1
#
_entry.id   AF-A0A810Q675-F1
#
_cell.length_a   1.000
_cell.length_b   1.000
_cell.length_c   1.000
_cell.angle_alpha   90.00
_cell.angle_beta   90.00
_cell.angle_gamma   90.00
#
_symmetry.space_group_name_H-M   'P 1'
#
loop_
_entity.id
_entity.type
_entity.pdbx_description
1 polymer ?
#
loop_
_entity_poly.entity_id
_entity_poly.type
_entity_poly.pdbx_seq_one_letter_code
_entity_poly.pdbx_strand_id
1 'polypeptide(L)'
;MSKELYKAFIDGLVERKDSMTSRWIKGDGFPQTDDNKAKNVFLAALTPEQREVLAELLQDEHIAGIHDTLAYINEMMDLEGLELHQDGESYPNDYFESLHYDFICRCDGDEWPE
;
A
#
# COMPACT_ATOMS: atom_id res chain seq x y z
N MET A 1 7.47 -16.58 -17.58
CA MET A 1 7.36 -15.33 -16.81
C MET A 1 6.33 -14.44 -17.46
N SER A 2 5.34 -13.96 -16.71
CA SER A 2 4.21 -13.21 -17.25
C SER A 2 4.22 -11.76 -16.79
N LYS A 3 4.40 -10.83 -17.74
CA LYS A 3 4.44 -9.39 -17.47
C LYS A 3 3.06 -8.87 -17.06
N GLU A 4 2.01 -9.41 -17.69
CA GLU A 4 0.64 -8.99 -17.39
C GLU A 4 0.22 -9.41 -15.99
N LEU A 5 0.67 -10.59 -15.52
CA LEU A 5 0.45 -11.01 -14.12
C LEU A 5 1.19 -10.11 -13.13
N TYR A 6 2.44 -9.72 -13.45
CA TYR A 6 3.19 -8.77 -12.64
C TYR A 6 2.50 -7.40 -12.54
N LYS A 7 2.11 -6.82 -13.68
CA LYS A 7 1.40 -5.54 -13.73
C LYS A 7 0.11 -5.60 -12.92
N ALA A 8 -0.71 -6.64 -13.16
CA ALA A 8 -1.96 -6.84 -12.43
C ALA A 8 -1.74 -7.02 -10.92
N PHE A 9 -0.65 -7.67 -10.50
CA PHE A 9 -0.30 -7.80 -9.10
C PHE A 9 0.00 -6.43 -8.46
N ILE A 10 0.87 -5.62 -9.07
CA ILE A 10 1.19 -4.27 -8.57
C ILE A 10 -0.03 -3.35 -8.63
N ASP A 11 -0.75 -3.32 -9.75
CA ASP A 11 -1.96 -2.51 -9.92
C ASP A 11 -3.02 -2.88 -8.86
N GLY A 12 -3.16 -4.17 -8.54
CA GLY A 12 -4.03 -4.64 -7.46
C GLY A 12 -3.63 -4.10 -6.07
N LEU A 13 -2.34 -3.92 -5.80
CA LEU A 13 -1.88 -3.28 -4.56
C LEU A 13 -2.15 -1.77 -4.58
N VAL A 14 -1.97 -1.13 -5.72
CA VAL A 14 -2.24 0.31 -5.92
C VAL A 14 -3.72 0.63 -5.69
N GLU A 15 -4.64 -0.22 -6.18
CA GLU A 15 -6.08 -0.10 -5.88
C GLU A 15 -6.41 -0.17 -4.38
N ARG A 16 -5.51 -0.75 -3.57
CA ARG A 16 -5.65 -0.94 -2.12
C ARG A 16 -4.76 0.00 -1.31
N LYS A 17 -4.13 0.99 -1.96
CA LYS A 17 -3.24 1.95 -1.29
C LYS A 17 -3.97 2.87 -0.33
N ASP A 18 -5.26 3.13 -0.54
CA ASP A 18 -6.02 4.05 0.30
C ASP A 18 -6.38 3.39 1.64
N SER A 19 -5.83 3.93 2.73
CA SER A 19 -6.02 3.42 4.08
C SER A 19 -7.44 3.64 4.56
N MET A 20 -8.12 2.54 4.93
CA MET A 20 -9.43 2.60 5.57
C MET A 20 -9.40 3.41 6.88
N THR A 21 -8.29 3.35 7.61
CA THR A 21 -8.10 4.11 8.84
C THR A 21 -7.99 5.60 8.55
N SER A 22 -7.17 5.99 7.57
CA SER A 22 -7.08 7.39 7.11
C SER A 22 -8.46 7.92 6.70
N ARG A 23 -9.20 7.13 5.92
CA ARG A 23 -10.56 7.47 5.48
C ARG A 23 -11.53 7.68 6.65
N TRP A 24 -11.50 6.84 7.68
CA TRP A 24 -12.34 7.02 8.87
C TRP A 24 -11.98 8.29 9.65
N ILE A 25 -10.69 8.61 9.76
CA ILE A 25 -10.22 9.82 10.44
C ILE A 25 -10.65 11.09 9.70
N LYS A 26 -10.66 11.09 8.36
CA LYS A 26 -11.22 12.19 7.56
C LYS A 26 -12.74 12.29 7.65
N GLY A 27 -13.42 11.16 7.87
CA GLY A 27 -14.89 11.06 7.96
C GLY A 27 -15.47 11.28 9.37
N ASP A 28 -16.37 10.39 9.80
CA ASP A 28 -17.06 10.49 11.10
C ASP A 28 -16.33 9.77 12.26
N GLY A 29 -15.11 9.29 12.01
CA GLY A 29 -14.35 8.46 12.95
C GLY A 29 -14.57 6.96 12.74
N PHE A 30 -14.09 6.16 13.68
CA PHE A 30 -14.17 4.69 13.64
C PHE A 30 -15.60 4.20 13.94
N PRO A 31 -15.95 2.95 13.55
CA PRO A 31 -17.22 2.32 13.94
C PRO A 31 -17.49 2.43 15.44
N GLN A 32 -18.74 2.72 15.83
CA GLN A 32 -19.13 2.95 17.23
C GLN A 32 -19.20 1.63 18.01
N THR A 33 -18.04 1.17 18.47
CA THR A 33 -17.86 -0.02 19.31
C THR A 33 -17.11 0.37 20.58
N ASP A 34 -17.20 -0.46 21.63
CA ASP A 34 -16.48 -0.21 22.87
C ASP A 34 -14.95 -0.13 22.66
N ASP A 35 -14.41 -0.98 21.78
CA ASP A 35 -12.98 -1.00 21.43
C ASP A 35 -12.50 0.31 20.76
N ASN A 36 -13.39 0.97 20.02
CA ASN A 36 -13.07 2.21 19.30
C ASN A 36 -13.37 3.47 20.13
N LYS A 37 -13.95 3.34 21.32
CA LYS A 37 -14.39 4.48 22.13
C LYS A 37 -13.25 5.47 22.41
N ALA A 38 -12.09 4.98 22.83
CA ALA A 38 -10.94 5.83 23.11
C ALA A 38 -10.45 6.57 21.85
N LYS A 39 -10.44 5.88 20.69
CA LYS A 39 -10.06 6.48 19.40
C LYS A 39 -11.05 7.58 19.01
N ASN A 40 -12.35 7.33 19.10
CA ASN A 40 -13.37 8.32 18.73
C ASN A 40 -13.39 9.52 19.68
N VAL A 41 -13.17 9.33 20.98
CA VAL A 41 -13.01 10.44 21.93
C VAL A 41 -11.79 11.29 21.58
N PHE A 42 -10.66 10.65 21.24
CA PHE A 42 -9.46 11.36 20.79
C PHE A 42 -9.72 12.16 19.52
N LEU A 43 -10.31 11.55 18.48
CA LEU A 43 -10.63 12.21 17.22
C LEU A 43 -11.59 13.39 17.38
N ALA A 44 -12.56 13.28 18.29
CA ALA A 44 -13.51 14.36 18.57
C ALA A 44 -12.86 15.59 19.24
N ALA A 45 -11.71 15.43 19.88
CA ALA A 45 -10.97 16.52 20.51
C ALA A 45 -10.04 17.28 19.53
N LEU A 46 -9.83 16.73 18.33
CA LEU A 46 -8.97 17.34 17.30
C LEU A 46 -9.75 18.35 16.46
N THR A 47 -9.07 19.40 16.00
CA THR A 47 -9.62 20.28 14.96
C THR A 47 -9.66 19.55 13.61
N PRO A 48 -10.47 20.02 12.64
CA PRO A 48 -10.47 19.46 11.28
C PRO A 48 -9.08 19.40 10.65
N GLU A 49 -8.27 20.44 10.82
CA GLU A 49 -6.91 20.51 10.27
C GLU A 49 -5.97 19.48 10.93
N GLN A 50 -6.09 19.29 12.24
CA GLN A 50 -5.32 18.26 12.95
C GLN A 50 -5.72 16.85 12.53
N ARG A 51 -7.01 16.63 12.23
CA ARG A 51 -7.50 15.35 11.70
C ARG A 51 -6.96 15.09 10.30
N GLU A 52 -6.87 16.11 9.45
CA GLU A 52 -6.29 15.96 8.11
C GLU A 52 -4.82 15.56 8.18
N VAL A 53 -4.02 16.26 9.00
CA VAL A 53 -2.59 15.92 9.21
C VAL A 53 -2.44 14.48 9.74
N LEU A 54 -3.26 14.07 10.72
CA LEU A 54 -3.22 12.70 11.24
C LEU A 54 -3.60 11.67 10.17
N ALA A 55 -4.59 11.98 9.34
CA ALA A 55 -5.02 11.10 8.27
C ALA A 55 -3.96 10.96 7.18
N GLU A 56 -3.28 12.04 6.81
CA GLU A 56 -2.14 12.02 5.89
C GLU A 56 -1.01 11.16 6.44
N LEU A 57 -0.60 11.35 7.69
CA LEU A 57 0.45 10.52 8.32
C LEU A 57 0.14 9.02 8.28
N LEU A 58 -1.12 8.63 8.55
CA LEU A 58 -1.52 7.23 8.50
C LEU A 58 -1.70 6.69 7.08
N GLN A 59 -1.95 7.56 6.10
CA GLN A 59 -1.97 7.20 4.70
C GLN A 59 -0.55 6.92 4.20
N ASP A 60 0.40 7.80 4.54
CA ASP A 60 1.81 7.67 4.19
C ASP A 60 2.40 6.40 4.81
N GLU A 61 2.12 6.15 6.10
CA GLU A 61 2.57 4.93 6.78
C GLU A 61 1.99 3.64 6.17
N HIS A 62 0.74 3.68 5.70
CA HIS A 62 0.12 2.51 5.04
C HIS A 62 0.79 2.21 3.70
N ILE A 63 1.12 3.25 2.91
CA ILE A 63 1.88 3.10 1.67
C ILE A 63 3.30 2.61 1.97
N ALA A 64 3.96 3.18 2.98
CA ALA A 64 5.31 2.79 3.41
C ALA A 64 5.36 1.31 3.83
N GLY A 65 4.35 0.82 4.56
CA GLY A 65 4.28 -0.60 4.95
C GLY A 65 4.15 -1.56 3.75
N ILE A 66 3.41 -1.18 2.71
CA ILE A 66 3.33 -1.96 1.46
C ILE A 66 4.68 -1.92 0.73
N HIS A 67 5.26 -0.73 0.61
CA HIS A 67 6.58 -0.52 0.00
C HIS A 67 7.65 -1.40 0.66
N ASP A 68 7.78 -1.36 1.99
CA ASP A 68 8.82 -2.10 2.72
C ASP A 68 8.65 -3.62 2.58
N THR A 69 7.39 -4.09 2.53
CA THR A 69 7.09 -5.50 2.25
C THR A 69 7.57 -5.89 0.85
N LEU A 70 7.30 -5.06 -0.17
CA LEU A 70 7.73 -5.31 -1.54
C LEU A 70 9.26 -5.23 -1.67
N ALA A 71 9.91 -4.31 -0.97
CA ALA A 71 11.36 -4.19 -0.95
C ALA A 71 12.02 -5.44 -0.35
N TYR A 72 11.48 -5.95 0.76
CA TYR A 72 11.93 -7.22 1.35
C TYR A 72 11.73 -8.39 0.39
N ILE A 73 10.58 -8.50 -0.28
CA ILE A 73 10.34 -9.55 -1.27
C ILE A 73 11.35 -9.46 -2.42
N ASN A 74 11.65 -8.26 -2.91
CA ASN A 74 12.65 -8.06 -3.96
C ASN A 74 14.03 -8.53 -3.50
N GLU A 75 14.47 -8.15 -2.29
CA GLU A 75 15.73 -8.62 -1.71
C GLU A 75 15.81 -10.15 -1.66
N MET A 76 14.73 -10.81 -1.26
CA MET A 76 14.65 -12.27 -1.22
C MET A 76 14.69 -12.90 -2.62
N MET A 77 14.10 -12.25 -3.63
CA MET A 77 14.18 -12.69 -5.02
C MET A 77 15.61 -12.58 -5.56
N ASP A 78 16.32 -11.49 -5.23
CA ASP A 78 17.66 -11.20 -5.72
C ASP A 78 18.75 -12.04 -5.05
N LEU A 79 18.65 -12.24 -3.73
CA LEU A 79 19.73 -12.83 -2.93
C LEU A 79 19.48 -14.28 -2.54
N GLU A 80 18.23 -14.69 -2.39
CA GLU A 80 17.86 -15.99 -1.83
C GLU A 80 17.10 -16.89 -2.80
N GLY A 81 16.85 -16.41 -4.03
CA GLY A 81 16.19 -17.18 -5.08
C GLY A 81 14.70 -17.42 -4.81
N LEU A 82 14.04 -16.52 -4.06
CA LEU A 82 12.59 -16.52 -3.96
C LEU A 82 11.97 -16.32 -5.35
N GLU A 83 10.92 -17.08 -5.66
CA GLU A 83 10.14 -16.90 -6.88
C GLU A 83 8.66 -16.73 -6.55
N LEU A 84 8.03 -15.70 -7.12
CA LEU A 84 6.58 -15.52 -7.07
C LEU A 84 5.93 -16.23 -8.26
N HIS A 85 4.90 -17.03 -7.98
CA HIS A 85 4.16 -17.79 -8.99
C HIS A 85 2.65 -17.60 -8.81
N GLN A 86 1.94 -17.46 -9.93
CA GLN A 86 0.48 -17.45 -9.98
C GLN A 86 0.02 -18.36 -11.12
N ASP A 87 -0.89 -19.30 -10.83
CA ASP A 87 -1.43 -20.25 -11.80
C ASP A 87 -0.36 -21.05 -12.59
N GLY A 88 0.80 -21.29 -11.97
CA GLY A 88 1.93 -22.00 -12.57
C GLY A 88 2.82 -21.12 -13.46
N GLU A 89 2.53 -19.83 -13.59
CA GLU A 89 3.39 -18.85 -14.24
C GLU A 89 4.19 -18.05 -13.21
N SER A 90 5.51 -17.98 -13.40
CA SER A 90 6.37 -17.14 -12.57
C SER A 90 6.24 -15.66 -12.91
N TYR A 91 6.40 -14.80 -11.93
CA TYR A 91 6.57 -13.38 -12.15
C TYR A 91 8.00 -13.12 -12.62
N PRO A 92 8.22 -12.16 -13.54
CA PRO A 92 9.55 -11.71 -13.85
C PRO A 92 10.20 -11.06 -12.61
N ASN A 93 11.50 -11.32 -12.42
CA ASN A 93 12.36 -10.50 -11.57
C ASN A 93 13.14 -9.52 -12.47
N ASP A 94 13.24 -8.25 -12.06
CA ASP A 94 13.99 -7.18 -12.77
C ASP A 94 13.64 -6.99 -14.26
N TYR A 95 12.40 -7.26 -14.67
CA TYR A 95 11.99 -7.00 -16.06
C TYR A 95 11.64 -5.51 -16.31
N PHE A 96 11.02 -4.87 -15.32
CA PHE A 96 10.77 -3.42 -15.30
C PHE A 96 11.80 -2.80 -14.36
N GLU A 97 11.34 -2.33 -13.21
CA GLU A 97 12.17 -2.00 -12.06
C GLU A 97 11.85 -3.00 -10.93
N SER A 98 12.29 -2.69 -9.71
CA SER A 98 11.93 -3.45 -8.52
C SER A 98 10.44 -3.30 -8.17
N LEU A 99 9.88 -4.32 -7.49
CA LEU A 99 8.47 -4.37 -7.07
C LEU A 99 8.03 -3.11 -6.33
N HIS A 100 8.86 -2.61 -5.42
CA HIS A 100 8.56 -1.46 -4.58
C HIS A 100 8.65 -0.13 -5.36
N TYR A 101 9.58 -0.02 -6.31
CA TYR A 101 9.69 1.14 -7.17
C TYR A 101 8.47 1.26 -8.09
N ASP A 102 8.11 0.17 -8.76
CA ASP A 102 6.94 0.16 -9.65
C ASP A 102 5.66 0.50 -8.88
N PHE A 103 5.49 -0.04 -7.66
CA PHE A 103 4.37 0.30 -6.79
C PHE A 103 4.27 1.80 -6.49
N ILE A 104 5.37 2.47 -6.17
CA ILE A 104 5.37 3.92 -5.89
C ILE A 104 5.05 4.72 -7.15
N CYS A 105 5.69 4.41 -8.28
CA CYS A 105 5.36 5.07 -9.56
C CYS A 105 3.87 4.92 -9.91
N ARG A 106 3.28 3.73 -9.68
CA ARG A 106 1.84 3.52 -9.91
C ARG A 106 0.97 4.28 -8.93
N CYS A 107 1.41 4.42 -7.67
CA CYS A 107 0.72 5.26 -6.69
C CYS A 107 0.69 6.73 -7.10
N ASP A 108 1.73 7.20 -7.79
CA ASP A 108 1.88 8.56 -8.34
C ASP A 108 1.16 8.76 -9.69
N GLY A 109 0.67 7.67 -10.29
CA GLY A 109 -0.12 7.68 -11.52
C GLY A 109 0.69 7.52 -12.82
N ASP A 110 1.94 7.06 -12.71
CA ASP A 110 2.78 6.79 -13.88
C ASP A 110 2.25 5.59 -14.70
N GLU A 111 2.32 5.69 -16.03
CA GLU A 111 1.97 4.60 -16.94
C GLU A 111 3.08 3.53 -17.04
N TRP A 112 2.71 2.29 -17.39
CA TRP A 112 3.68 1.19 -17.54
C TRP A 112 4.57 1.44 -18.77
N PRO A 113 5.89 1.23 -18.67
CA PRO A 113 6.76 1.31 -19.84
C PRO A 113 6.41 0.22 -20.87
N GLU A 114 6.69 0.53 -22.14
CA GLU A 114 6.48 -0.37 -23.29
C GLU A 114 7.46 -1.55 -23.34
#